data_AF-A0A4Y2GLB7-F1
#
_entry.id   AF-A0A4Y2GLB7-F1
#
_cell.length_a   1.000
_cell.length_b   1.000
_cell.length_c   1.000
_cell.angle_alpha   90.00
_cell.angle_beta   90.00
_cell.angle_gamma   90.00
#
_symmetry.space_group_name_H-M   'P 1'
#
loop_
_entity.id
_entity.type
_entity.pdbx_description
1 polymer ?
#
loop_
_entity_poly.entity_id
_entity_poly.type
_entity_poly.pdbx_seq_one_letter_code
_entity_poly.pdbx_strand_id
1 'polypeptide(L)'
;MQDAIQSVNWKKEQVAILPFLAYVKDTASDKLKPIPMCVISDHFVHDTTIFWTSQKVIDQDLIKEVPQIKYIKYFSDGSSALCENFKNFINLCHHEEDHGVKAEWHFFVSSHGKGACDGTIKCMTTKASFQRLYKDQILNASDLYKFTKDSIKGIKTFLCRNI
;
A
#
# COMPACT_ATOMS: atom_id res chain seq x y z
N MET A 1 5.19 2.92 -38.98
CA MET A 1 5.38 3.78 -37.78
C MET A 1 4.11 3.92 -36.94
N GLN A 2 3.01 3.22 -37.26
CA GLN A 2 1.72 3.31 -36.55
C GLN A 2 1.61 2.29 -35.40
N ASP A 3 2.21 1.10 -35.56
CA ASP A 3 2.19 0.03 -34.54
C ASP A 3 3.09 0.28 -33.32
N ALA A 4 4.18 1.02 -33.51
CA ALA A 4 5.10 1.38 -32.42
C ALA A 4 4.39 2.19 -31.32
N ILE A 5 3.44 3.04 -31.70
CA ILE A 5 2.72 3.94 -30.78
C ILE A 5 1.73 3.15 -29.90
N GLN A 6 1.07 2.13 -30.43
CA GLN A 6 0.15 1.30 -29.64
C GLN A 6 0.88 0.28 -28.77
N SER A 7 1.99 -0.30 -29.27
CA SER A 7 2.75 -1.32 -28.53
C SER A 7 3.29 -0.82 -27.18
N VAL A 8 3.63 0.47 -27.07
CA VAL A 8 4.19 1.09 -25.86
C VAL A 8 3.15 1.29 -24.77
N ASN A 9 1.88 1.46 -25.16
CA ASN A 9 0.77 1.51 -24.20
C ASN A 9 0.49 0.13 -23.56
N TRP A 10 0.84 -0.96 -24.26
CA TRP A 10 0.59 -2.34 -23.83
C TRP A 10 1.81 -3.03 -23.23
N LYS A 11 3.02 -2.50 -23.44
CA LYS A 11 4.26 -3.03 -22.87
C LYS A 11 4.58 -2.36 -21.54
N LYS A 12 3.76 -2.65 -20.52
CA LYS A 12 3.96 -2.19 -19.13
C LYS A 12 4.22 -3.39 -18.26
N GLU A 13 5.16 -3.27 -17.34
CA GLU A 13 5.28 -4.23 -16.26
C GLU A 13 4.02 -4.10 -15.39
N GLN A 14 3.48 -5.23 -14.92
CA GLN A 14 2.46 -5.16 -13.88
C GLN A 14 3.07 -4.45 -12.67
N VAL A 15 2.25 -3.91 -11.77
CA VAL A 15 2.73 -3.32 -10.51
C VAL A 15 1.67 -3.59 -9.45
N ALA A 16 2.07 -4.06 -8.28
CA ALA A 16 1.19 -4.21 -7.12
C ALA A 16 1.08 -2.88 -6.38
N ILE A 17 -0.15 -2.47 -6.07
CA ILE A 17 -0.47 -1.27 -5.29
C ILE A 17 -1.25 -1.75 -4.07
N LEU A 18 -0.68 -1.56 -2.88
CA LEU A 18 -1.29 -1.92 -1.61
C LEU A 18 -1.64 -0.64 -0.84
N PRO A 19 -2.91 -0.22 -0.88
CA PRO A 19 -3.36 0.96 -0.16
C PRO A 19 -3.58 0.66 1.33
N PHE A 20 -3.21 1.61 2.18
CA PHE A 20 -3.41 1.56 3.63
C PHE A 20 -3.99 2.89 4.12
N LEU A 21 -4.76 2.84 5.19
CA LEU A 21 -5.25 4.03 5.88
C LEU A 21 -5.08 3.84 7.39
N ALA A 22 -4.14 4.59 7.97
CA ALA A 22 -3.97 4.62 9.41
C ALA A 22 -4.77 5.76 10.02
N TYR A 23 -5.32 5.52 11.20
CA TYR A 23 -5.92 6.55 12.03
C TYR A 23 -5.08 6.68 13.30
N VAL A 24 -4.44 7.83 13.48
CA VAL A 24 -3.66 8.14 14.67
C VAL A 24 -4.43 9.13 15.51
N LYS A 25 -4.59 8.83 16.80
CA LYS A 25 -5.17 9.77 17.75
C LYS A 25 -4.14 10.86 18.07
N ASP A 26 -4.46 12.10 17.73
CA ASP A 26 -3.67 13.25 18.14
C ASP A 26 -3.92 13.53 19.63
N THR A 27 -2.88 13.38 20.45
CA THR A 27 -2.95 13.60 21.90
C THR A 27 -3.18 15.06 22.27
N ALA A 28 -2.84 16.02 21.40
CA ALA A 28 -3.02 17.44 21.67
C ALA A 28 -4.45 17.92 21.34
N SER A 29 -5.05 17.39 20.26
CA SER A 29 -6.38 17.83 19.80
C SER A 29 -7.52 16.85 20.12
N ASP A 30 -7.22 15.67 20.65
CA ASP A 30 -8.15 14.55 20.90
C ASP A 30 -8.88 14.06 19.63
N LYS A 31 -8.39 14.42 18.44
CA LYS A 31 -8.99 14.05 17.15
C LYS A 31 -8.25 12.88 16.49
N LEU A 32 -8.98 12.11 15.70
CA LEU A 32 -8.39 11.10 14.82
C LEU A 32 -7.86 11.77 13.55
N LYS A 33 -6.55 11.65 13.32
CA LYS A 33 -5.88 12.10 12.11
C LYS A 33 -5.76 10.93 11.13
N PRO A 34 -6.36 11.00 9.93
CA PRO A 34 -6.14 10.01 8.89
C PRO A 34 -4.77 10.21 8.25
N ILE A 35 -4.05 9.12 8.04
CA ILE A 35 -2.76 9.07 7.32
C ILE A 35 -2.93 8.06 6.18
N PRO A 36 -3.29 8.53 4.98
CA PRO A 36 -3.38 7.64 3.82
C PRO A 36 -1.97 7.27 3.35
N MET A 37 -1.78 5.98 3.11
CA MET A 37 -0.51 5.38 2.76
C MET A 37 -0.68 4.44 1.57
N CYS A 38 0.40 4.22 0.83
CA CYS A 38 0.41 3.31 -0.30
C CYS A 38 1.78 2.65 -0.41
N VAL A 39 1.79 1.33 -0.53
CA VAL A 39 3.00 0.57 -0.86
C VAL A 39 2.91 0.13 -2.31
N ILE A 40 3.94 0.48 -3.07
CA ILE A 40 4.10 0.07 -4.46
C ILE A 40 5.16 -1.03 -4.51
N SER A 41 4.89 -2.11 -5.23
CA SER A 41 5.83 -3.23 -5.38
C SER A 41 5.85 -3.81 -6.79
N ASP A 42 7.04 -4.25 -7.20
CA ASP A 42 7.30 -5.02 -8.41
C ASP A 42 7.15 -6.54 -8.20
N HIS A 43 6.75 -6.99 -7.01
CA HIS A 43 6.51 -8.39 -6.72
C HIS A 43 5.08 -8.80 -7.14
N PHE A 44 4.95 -9.73 -8.10
CA PHE A 44 3.65 -10.17 -8.65
C PHE A 44 3.13 -11.47 -8.04
N VAL A 45 3.92 -12.14 -7.22
CA VAL A 45 3.39 -13.29 -6.50
C VAL A 45 2.46 -12.70 -5.44
N HIS A 46 1.16 -12.89 -5.62
CA HIS A 46 0.15 -12.59 -4.60
C HIS A 46 0.26 -13.62 -3.47
N ASP A 47 1.42 -13.64 -2.82
CA ASP A 47 1.67 -14.42 -1.63
C ASP A 47 1.52 -13.53 -0.39
N THR A 48 1.56 -14.16 0.77
CA THR A 48 1.49 -13.47 2.05
C THR A 48 2.73 -12.64 2.35
N THR A 49 3.81 -12.83 1.60
CA THR A 49 5.09 -12.17 1.81
C THR A 49 4.99 -10.70 1.43
N ILE A 50 4.30 -10.38 0.31
CA ILE A 50 4.06 -8.97 -0.08
C ILE A 50 3.25 -8.19 0.95
N PHE A 51 2.27 -8.86 1.57
CA PHE A 51 1.46 -8.24 2.61
C PHE A 51 2.30 -7.98 3.86
N TRP A 52 3.05 -8.98 4.34
CA TRP A 52 3.92 -8.85 5.51
C TRP A 52 4.98 -7.77 5.32
N THR A 53 5.69 -7.75 4.19
CA THR A 53 6.72 -6.74 3.96
C THR A 53 6.12 -5.34 3.86
N SER A 54 4.94 -5.21 3.24
CA SER A 54 4.22 -3.94 3.18
C SER A 54 3.80 -3.47 4.57
N GLN A 55 3.19 -4.36 5.37
CA GLN A 55 2.81 -4.11 6.75
C GLN A 55 4.02 -3.65 7.58
N LYS A 56 5.14 -4.35 7.49
CA LYS A 56 6.37 -4.01 8.20
C LYS A 56 6.88 -2.61 7.88
N VAL A 57 6.84 -2.19 6.60
CA VAL A 57 7.24 -0.83 6.21
C VAL A 57 6.29 0.22 6.82
N ILE A 58 4.99 -0.04 6.80
CA ILE A 58 3.97 0.85 7.38
C ILE A 58 4.14 0.98 8.89
N ASP A 59 4.27 -0.14 9.59
CA ASP A 59 4.38 -0.13 11.06
C ASP A 59 5.67 0.57 11.50
N GLN A 60 6.79 0.32 10.82
CA GLN A 60 8.04 1.02 11.08
C GLN A 60 7.94 2.53 10.84
N ASP A 61 7.22 2.98 9.81
CA ASP A 61 7.01 4.41 9.56
C ASP A 61 6.11 5.05 10.63
N LEU A 62 5.01 4.37 10.99
CA LEU A 62 4.07 4.84 12.02
C LEU A 62 4.72 4.92 13.40
N ILE A 63 5.48 3.91 13.80
CA ILE A 63 6.17 3.88 15.09
C ILE A 63 7.25 4.98 15.14
N LYS A 64 7.93 5.26 14.03
CA LYS A 64 8.88 6.38 13.95
C LYS A 64 8.20 7.75 14.03
N GLU A 65 7.06 7.94 13.35
CA GLU A 65 6.30 9.20 13.40
C GLU A 65 5.63 9.40 14.77
N VAL A 66 5.22 8.31 15.41
CA VAL A 66 4.44 8.32 16.66
C VAL A 66 5.06 7.33 17.66
N PRO A 67 6.19 7.66 18.30
CA PRO A 67 6.92 6.73 19.18
C PRO A 67 6.14 6.26 20.42
N GLN A 68 5.04 6.94 20.74
CA GLN A 68 4.15 6.60 21.85
C GLN A 68 3.12 5.51 21.52
N ILE A 69 3.10 4.98 20.28
CA ILE A 69 2.25 3.84 19.93
C ILE A 69 2.67 2.64 20.79
N LYS A 70 1.70 2.10 21.53
CA LYS A 70 1.86 0.84 22.30
C LYS A 70 1.07 -0.31 21.70
N TYR A 71 0.14 0.01 20.80
CA TYR A 71 -0.88 -0.92 20.34
C TYR A 71 -1.38 -0.56 18.94
N ILE A 72 -1.41 -1.54 18.03
CA ILE A 72 -1.93 -1.39 16.67
C ILE A 72 -3.17 -2.26 16.48
N LYS A 73 -4.21 -1.69 15.87
CA LYS A 73 -5.44 -2.40 15.51
C LYS A 73 -5.53 -2.52 14.01
N TYR A 74 -5.39 -3.74 13.49
CA TYR A 74 -5.57 -4.01 12.07
C TYR A 74 -7.04 -4.25 11.76
N PHE A 75 -7.48 -3.65 10.66
CA PHE A 75 -8.80 -3.87 10.09
C PHE A 75 -8.60 -4.23 8.62
N SER A 76 -9.03 -5.43 8.23
CA SER A 76 -8.96 -5.88 6.85
C SER A 76 -10.27 -6.53 6.41
N ASP A 77 -10.49 -6.54 5.10
CA ASP A 77 -11.54 -7.35 4.51
C ASP A 77 -11.19 -8.84 4.54
N GLY A 78 -12.21 -9.69 4.45
CA GLY A 78 -12.05 -11.14 4.49
C GLY A 78 -11.47 -11.77 3.22
N SER A 79 -10.54 -11.10 2.53
CA SER A 79 -9.90 -11.67 1.34
C SER A 79 -8.93 -12.78 1.76
N SER A 80 -9.32 -14.03 1.56
CA SER A 80 -8.51 -15.21 1.94
C SER A 80 -7.13 -15.28 1.27
N ALA A 81 -6.98 -14.64 0.11
CA ALA A 81 -5.71 -14.61 -0.63
C ALA A 81 -4.65 -13.69 0.00
N LEU A 82 -5.06 -12.66 0.75
CA LEU A 82 -4.16 -11.60 1.23
C LEU A 82 -4.28 -11.35 2.73
N CYS A 83 -5.51 -11.33 3.26
CA CYS A 83 -5.82 -10.85 4.59
C CYS A 83 -6.26 -11.99 5.52
N GLU A 84 -7.10 -12.91 5.07
CA GLU A 84 -7.57 -14.07 5.86
C GLU A 84 -6.75 -15.33 5.57
N ASN A 85 -5.48 -15.33 6.00
CA ASN A 85 -4.61 -16.50 5.89
C ASN A 85 -4.00 -16.85 7.26
N PHE A 86 -3.83 -18.15 7.55
CA PHE A 86 -3.15 -18.64 8.75
C PHE A 86 -1.79 -17.97 8.97
N LYS A 87 -1.09 -17.60 7.89
CA LYS A 87 0.21 -16.92 7.96
C LYS A 87 0.12 -15.52 8.60
N ASN A 88 -1.00 -14.82 8.44
CA ASN A 88 -1.21 -13.53 9.09
C ASN A 88 -1.41 -13.67 10.61
N PHE A 89 -1.93 -14.81 11.08
CA PHE A 89 -1.96 -15.11 12.50
C PHE A 89 -0.55 -15.34 13.06
N ILE A 90 0.34 -15.98 12.29
CA ILE A 90 1.76 -16.11 12.69
C ILE A 90 2.41 -14.74 12.81
N ASN A 91 2.12 -13.83 11.87
CA ASN A 91 2.60 -12.44 11.94
C ASN A 91 2.07 -11.74 13.20
N LEU A 92 0.80 -11.95 13.55
CA LEU A 92 0.20 -11.39 14.77
C LEU A 92 0.86 -11.94 16.04
N CYS A 93 1.18 -13.24 16.07
CA CYS A 93 1.87 -13.88 17.20
C CYS A 93 3.29 -13.32 17.43
N HIS A 94 4.03 -13.03 16.36
CA HIS A 94 5.39 -12.48 16.45
C HIS A 94 5.44 -10.95 16.38
N HIS A 95 4.29 -10.27 16.31
CA HIS A 95 4.22 -8.84 16.09
C HIS A 95 4.93 -8.02 17.20
N GLU A 96 4.78 -8.43 18.47
CA GLU A 96 5.44 -7.77 19.58
C GLU A 96 6.97 -7.96 19.54
N GLU A 97 7.44 -9.11 19.05
CA GLU A 97 8.87 -9.39 18.86
C GLU A 97 9.45 -8.59 17.68
N ASP A 98 8.74 -8.53 16.55
CA ASP A 98 9.18 -7.88 15.32
C ASP A 98 9.14 -6.34 15.39
N HIS A 99 8.14 -5.78 16.08
CA HIS A 99 7.84 -4.35 16.08
C HIS A 99 7.92 -3.68 17.46
N GLY A 100 8.03 -4.45 18.54
CA GLY A 100 8.03 -3.92 19.91
C GLY A 100 6.69 -3.37 20.40
N VAL A 101 5.60 -3.65 19.67
CA VAL A 101 4.25 -3.18 19.96
C VAL A 101 3.25 -4.33 19.86
N LYS A 102 2.22 -4.31 20.70
CA LYS A 102 1.16 -5.32 20.63
C LYS A 102 0.19 -5.01 19.50
N ALA A 103 -0.45 -6.04 18.96
CA ALA A 103 -1.47 -5.87 17.95
C ALA A 103 -2.69 -6.78 18.17
N GLU A 104 -3.81 -6.36 17.60
CA GLU A 104 -4.97 -7.22 17.31
C GLU A 104 -5.40 -7.03 15.86
N TRP A 105 -6.11 -8.03 15.35
CA TRP A 105 -6.61 -8.02 13.99
C TRP A 105 -8.11 -8.29 13.98
N HIS A 106 -8.85 -7.40 13.34
CA HIS A 106 -10.28 -7.49 13.11
C HIS A 106 -10.57 -7.74 11.62
N PHE A 107 -11.39 -8.74 11.33
CA PHE A 107 -11.81 -9.09 9.97
C PHE A 107 -13.26 -8.67 9.74
N PHE A 108 -13.51 -7.98 8.62
CA PHE A 108 -14.87 -7.66 8.20
C PHE A 108 -15.51 -8.84 7.46
N VAL A 109 -16.77 -9.14 7.80
CA VAL A 109 -17.55 -10.25 7.22
C VAL A 109 -17.79 -10.09 5.70
N SER A 110 -17.82 -8.86 5.19
CA SER A 110 -18.03 -8.61 3.76
C SER A 110 -16.69 -8.49 3.02
N SER A 111 -16.36 -9.52 2.25
CA SER A 111 -15.18 -9.61 1.35
C SER A 111 -15.25 -8.69 0.11
N HIS A 112 -16.00 -7.59 0.16
CA HIS A 112 -16.24 -6.68 -0.97
C HIS A 112 -15.79 -5.23 -0.71
N GLY A 113 -15.14 -4.97 0.43
CA GLY A 113 -14.72 -3.63 0.82
C GLY A 113 -13.45 -3.16 0.12
N LYS A 114 -13.52 -2.83 -1.18
CA LYS A 114 -12.49 -1.95 -1.78
C LYS A 114 -12.50 -0.64 -1.00
N GLY A 115 -11.51 -0.41 -0.16
CA GLY A 115 -11.42 0.79 0.67
C GLY A 115 -11.32 2.05 -0.18
N ALA A 116 -11.68 3.21 0.40
CA ALA A 116 -11.66 4.50 -0.28
C ALA A 116 -10.28 4.91 -0.87
N CYS A 117 -9.20 4.25 -0.44
CA CYS A 117 -7.83 4.56 -0.83
C CYS A 117 -7.42 3.96 -2.20
N ASP A 118 -7.99 2.83 -2.63
CA ASP A 118 -7.52 2.08 -3.81
C ASP A 118 -7.82 2.77 -5.15
N GLY A 119 -9.02 3.34 -5.30
CA GLY A 119 -9.48 3.87 -6.58
C GLY A 119 -8.70 5.10 -7.08
N THR A 120 -8.21 5.94 -6.16
CA THR A 120 -7.67 7.26 -6.48
C THR A 120 -6.31 7.18 -7.18
N ILE A 121 -5.39 6.36 -6.64
CA ILE A 121 -4.04 6.19 -7.21
C ILE A 121 -4.13 5.54 -8.59
N LYS A 122 -4.88 4.44 -8.69
CA LYS A 122 -5.06 3.73 -9.96
C LYS A 122 -5.68 4.62 -11.04
N CYS A 123 -6.70 5.39 -10.69
CA CYS A 123 -7.36 6.32 -11.62
C CYS A 123 -6.39 7.41 -12.11
N MET A 124 -5.67 8.07 -11.21
CA MET A 124 -4.73 9.14 -11.57
C MET A 124 -3.55 8.63 -12.39
N THR A 125 -2.99 7.48 -12.04
CA THR A 125 -1.91 6.84 -12.81
C THR A 125 -2.38 6.45 -14.20
N THR A 126 -3.57 5.87 -14.30
CA THR A 126 -4.15 5.48 -15.61
C THR A 126 -4.31 6.71 -16.50
N LYS A 127 -4.90 7.78 -15.95
CA LYS A 127 -5.07 9.05 -16.68
C LYS A 127 -3.72 9.64 -17.10
N ALA A 128 -2.74 9.69 -16.21
CA ALA A 128 -1.41 10.20 -16.51
C ALA A 128 -0.71 9.36 -17.59
N SER A 129 -0.83 8.03 -17.53
CA SER A 129 -0.25 7.14 -18.53
C SER A 129 -0.83 7.37 -19.93
N PHE A 130 -2.12 7.73 -20.05
CA PHE A 130 -2.73 8.08 -21.33
C PHE A 130 -2.33 9.48 -21.85
N GLN A 131 -1.95 10.39 -20.96
CA GLN A 131 -1.71 11.81 -21.30
C GLN A 131 -0.22 12.16 -21.46
N ARG A 132 0.70 11.30 -20.99
CA ARG A 132 2.15 11.57 -21.02
C ARG A 132 2.76 11.38 -22.41
N LEU A 133 3.77 12.19 -22.71
CA LEU A 133 4.61 12.05 -23.89
C LEU A 133 5.48 10.79 -23.80
N TYR A 134 5.97 10.30 -24.94
CA TYR A 134 6.72 9.03 -25.04
C TYR A 134 7.94 8.94 -24.10
N LYS A 135 8.56 10.07 -23.76
CA LYS A 135 9.77 10.13 -22.94
C LYS A 135 9.53 9.96 -21.44
N ASP A 136 8.28 10.11 -20.97
CA ASP A 136 7.94 10.14 -19.54
C ASP A 136 6.88 9.10 -19.16
N GLN A 137 6.85 7.97 -19.88
CA GLN A 137 5.89 6.89 -19.63
C GLN A 137 6.11 6.24 -18.26
N ILE A 138 5.01 5.77 -17.65
CA ILE A 138 5.05 5.02 -16.39
C ILE A 138 5.11 3.53 -16.75
N LEU A 139 6.30 2.94 -16.72
CA LEU A 139 6.55 1.60 -17.27
C LEU A 139 6.79 0.52 -16.21
N ASN A 140 7.30 0.91 -15.03
CA ASN A 140 7.65 0.01 -13.94
C ASN A 140 7.27 0.61 -12.57
N ALA A 141 7.44 -0.17 -11.50
CA ALA A 141 7.12 0.22 -10.12
C ALA A 141 7.86 1.50 -9.65
N SER A 142 9.06 1.75 -10.15
CA SER A 142 9.86 2.93 -9.77
C SER A 142 9.32 4.20 -10.41
N ASP A 143 8.90 4.12 -11.66
CA ASP A 143 8.27 5.24 -12.37
C ASP A 143 6.90 5.55 -11.75
N LEU A 144 6.17 4.51 -11.35
CA LEU A 144 4.92 4.66 -10.62
C LEU A 144 5.16 5.38 -9.29
N TYR A 145 6.14 4.93 -8.50
CA TYR A 145 6.51 5.55 -7.22
C TYR A 145 6.86 7.04 -7.36
N LYS A 146 7.69 7.37 -8.36
CA LYS A 146 8.05 8.77 -8.65
C LYS A 146 6.81 9.59 -8.99
N PHE A 147 5.97 9.09 -9.90
CA PHE A 147 4.73 9.77 -10.28
C PHE A 147 3.83 10.02 -9.08
N THR A 148 3.59 9.00 -8.25
CA THR A 148 2.70 9.13 -7.08
C THR A 148 3.27 10.13 -6.07
N LYS A 149 4.59 10.12 -5.84
CA LYS A 149 5.23 11.06 -4.91
C LYS A 149 5.16 12.51 -5.38
N ASP A 150 5.33 12.74 -6.68
CA ASP A 150 5.37 14.08 -7.26
C ASP A 150 3.96 14.66 -7.50
N SER A 151 3.03 13.82 -7.93
CA SER A 151 1.71 14.25 -8.42
C SER A 151 0.59 14.08 -7.41
N ILE A 152 0.71 13.15 -6.44
CA ILE A 152 -0.34 12.85 -5.47
C ILE A 152 0.09 13.35 -4.09
N LYS A 153 -0.36 14.55 -3.74
CA LYS A 153 -0.10 15.15 -2.43
C LYS A 153 -0.98 14.52 -1.35
N GLY A 154 -0.42 14.40 -0.15
CA GLY A 154 -1.14 13.95 1.03
C GLY A 154 -1.18 12.43 1.24
N ILE A 155 -0.67 11.63 0.31
CA ILE A 155 -0.50 10.17 0.47
C ILE A 155 0.97 9.85 0.69
N LYS A 156 1.28 9.18 1.79
CA LYS A 156 2.62 8.63 2.03
C LYS A 156 2.82 7.41 1.14
N THR A 157 3.80 7.48 0.25
CA THR A 157 4.09 6.40 -0.69
C THR A 157 5.41 5.73 -0.35
N PHE A 158 5.42 4.40 -0.40
CA PHE A 158 6.60 3.56 -0.20
C PHE A 158 6.84 2.69 -1.43
N LEU A 159 8.10 2.34 -1.68
CA LEU A 159 8.51 1.43 -2.74
C LEU A 159 9.15 0.20 -2.10
N CYS A 160 8.61 -0.97 -2.36
CA CYS A 160 9.13 -2.25 -1.89
C CYS A 160 9.57 -3.08 -3.11
N ARG A 161 10.89 -3.30 -3.25
CA ARG A 161 11.46 -4.05 -4.38
C ARG A 161 11.95 -5.41 -3.91
N ASN A 162 11.75 -6.44 -4.74
CA ASN A 162 12.34 -7.78 -4.59
C ASN A 162 12.27 -8.33 -3.16
N ILE A 163 11.13 -8.95 -2.85
CA ILE A 163 10.93 -9.81 -1.68
C ILE A 163 11.55 -11.19 -1.94
#